data_AF-A0A1E7LCX9-F1
#
_entry.id   AF-A0A1E7LCX9-F1
#
_cell.length_a   1.000
_cell.length_b   1.000
_cell.length_c   1.000
_cell.angle_alpha   90.00
_cell.angle_beta   90.00
_cell.angle_gamma   90.00
#
_symmetry.space_group_name_H-M   'P 1'
#
loop_
_entity.id
_entity.type
_entity.pdbx_description
1 polymer ?
#
loop_
_entity_poly.entity_id
_entity_poly.type
_entity_poly.pdbx_seq_one_letter_code
_entity_poly.pdbx_strand_id
1 'polypeptide(L)'
;MPQSSCHIRTGCGSSIGRTASNAATRCIRTTGRGALHFARTDNAKEEKNVIGRRFVTRRQLQEEVNQARSIAVALEQQLALAREFRVPLPNQVGGYGEITVEKDPGLNLWAVTDGAFSGKRAWVDGFWQHLTDIGRTAAYTHPLDEALELAYQVAEFEGAVYETEVRVGQRPDAD
;
A
#
# COMPACT_ATOMS: atom_id res chain seq x y z
N MET A 1 -28.57 41.24 -27.52
CA MET A 1 -27.27 41.73 -28.05
C MET A 1 -26.55 42.46 -26.92
N PRO A 2 -25.21 42.41 -26.76
CA PRO A 2 -24.16 41.47 -27.22
C PRO A 2 -23.66 40.58 -26.04
N GLN A 3 -23.25 39.31 -26.22
CA GLN A 3 -21.97 38.78 -26.70
C GLN A 3 -20.72 39.42 -26.07
N SER A 4 -19.98 38.64 -25.28
CA SER A 4 -18.55 38.87 -25.05
C SER A 4 -17.82 37.53 -25.03
N SER A 5 -17.26 37.20 -26.19
CA SER A 5 -16.28 36.14 -26.41
C SER A 5 -14.91 36.60 -25.93
N CYS A 6 -14.16 35.71 -25.28
CA CYS A 6 -12.70 35.83 -25.16
C CYS A 6 -12.06 34.65 -25.90
N HIS A 7 -11.21 34.99 -26.86
CA HIS A 7 -10.33 34.12 -27.65
C HIS A 7 -8.87 34.34 -27.22
N ILE A 8 -7.96 33.55 -27.82
CA ILE A 8 -6.48 33.75 -27.96
C ILE A 8 -5.66 33.04 -26.85
N ARG A 9 -4.61 32.22 -27.05
CA ARG A 9 -3.77 31.68 -28.16
C ARG A 9 -3.03 30.43 -27.60
N THR A 10 -2.96 29.28 -28.26
CA THR A 10 -1.85 28.76 -29.12
C THR A 10 -0.38 29.04 -28.71
N GLY A 11 0.34 27.94 -28.45
CA GLY A 11 1.79 27.71 -28.62
C GLY A 11 2.03 26.22 -28.32
N CYS A 12 2.43 25.30 -29.21
CA CYS A 12 3.35 25.23 -30.35
C CYS A 12 4.84 25.15 -29.95
N GLY A 13 5.47 24.01 -30.29
CA GLY A 13 6.93 23.77 -30.33
C GLY A 13 7.36 22.61 -29.42
N SER A 14 7.46 21.37 -29.92
CA SER A 14 8.66 20.78 -30.59
C SER A 14 9.79 20.48 -29.59
N SER A 15 10.50 19.36 -29.54
CA SER A 15 10.76 18.27 -30.51
C SER A 15 11.84 17.34 -29.91
N ILE A 16 11.81 16.04 -30.25
CA ILE A 16 12.95 15.17 -30.68
C ILE A 16 14.13 15.00 -29.66
N GLY A 17 14.66 13.82 -29.34
CA GLY A 17 14.72 12.58 -30.10
C GLY A 17 15.35 11.40 -29.35
N ARG A 18 15.16 10.23 -29.96
CA ARG A 18 15.84 8.96 -29.69
C ARG A 18 17.15 8.93 -30.49
N THR A 19 18.18 8.21 -30.01
CA THR A 19 18.87 7.07 -30.66
C THR A 19 20.32 6.90 -30.19
N ALA A 20 20.58 5.72 -29.60
CA ALA A 20 21.64 4.73 -29.85
C ALA A 20 22.97 5.07 -30.55
N SER A 21 23.95 4.19 -30.26
CA SER A 21 25.21 3.88 -30.98
C SER A 21 26.39 4.83 -30.75
N ASN A 22 27.66 4.41 -30.69
CA ASN A 22 28.28 3.11 -30.92
C ASN A 22 29.70 3.08 -30.33
N ALA A 23 30.14 1.85 -30.03
CA ALA A 23 31.47 1.29 -30.19
C ALA A 23 32.69 2.23 -30.42
N ALA A 24 33.69 2.10 -29.54
CA ALA A 24 35.08 2.37 -29.88
C ALA A 24 35.98 1.23 -29.38
N THR A 25 36.15 0.23 -30.25
CA THR A 25 37.25 -0.74 -30.26
C THR A 25 38.58 0.01 -30.39
N ARG A 26 39.55 -0.26 -29.51
CA ARG A 26 40.96 0.10 -29.75
C ARG A 26 41.89 -1.01 -29.29
N CYS A 27 42.36 -1.79 -30.26
CA CYS A 27 43.54 -2.65 -30.15
C CYS A 27 44.80 -1.81 -30.32
N ILE A 28 45.78 -1.89 -29.41
CA ILE A 28 47.21 -1.71 -29.74
C ILE A 28 48.05 -2.72 -28.96
N ARG A 29 49.00 -3.31 -29.69
CA ARG A 29 49.95 -4.38 -29.37
C ARG A 29 51.15 -3.93 -28.54
N THR A 30 51.57 -4.82 -27.63
CA THR A 30 52.94 -5.25 -27.27
C THR A 30 54.14 -4.29 -27.34
N THR A 31 54.89 -4.20 -26.22
CA THR A 31 56.33 -4.56 -26.12
C THR A 31 56.79 -4.49 -24.65
N GLY A 32 57.69 -5.38 -24.22
CA GLY A 32 58.60 -5.11 -23.09
C GLY A 32 58.78 -6.24 -22.08
N ARG A 33 59.84 -7.05 -22.27
CA ARG A 33 60.42 -7.95 -21.27
C ARG A 33 60.91 -7.14 -20.06
N GLY A 34 60.58 -7.60 -18.86
CA GLY A 34 61.19 -7.16 -17.61
C GLY A 34 60.92 -8.20 -16.53
N ALA A 35 61.89 -9.08 -16.30
CA ALA A 35 61.88 -10.03 -15.21
C ALA A 35 62.12 -9.27 -13.89
N LEU A 36 61.14 -9.29 -12.99
CA LEU A 36 61.33 -8.98 -11.58
C LEU A 36 60.59 -10.01 -10.74
N HIS A 37 61.38 -10.73 -9.94
CA HIS A 37 60.94 -11.58 -8.84
C HIS A 37 60.02 -10.79 -7.90
N PHE A 38 58.82 -11.29 -7.63
CA PHE A 38 58.12 -11.00 -6.38
C PHE A 38 57.35 -12.23 -5.90
N ALA A 39 57.77 -12.64 -4.70
CA ALA A 39 57.07 -13.38 -3.66
C ALA A 39 55.81 -14.18 -4.07
N ARG A 40 56.00 -15.49 -4.04
CA ARG A 40 55.01 -16.49 -3.62
C ARG A 40 54.33 -15.98 -2.35
N THR A 41 53.09 -15.51 -2.48
CA THR A 41 52.19 -15.31 -1.35
C THR A 41 51.24 -16.49 -1.30
N ASP A 42 51.19 -17.05 -0.11
CA ASP A 42 50.46 -18.26 0.22
C ASP A 42 48.95 -18.05 0.16
N ASN A 43 48.25 -19.18 -0.04
CA ASN A 43 46.88 -19.40 0.39
C ASN A 43 45.79 -18.58 -0.31
N ALA A 44 45.59 -18.85 -1.60
CA ALA A 44 44.25 -18.90 -2.14
C ALA A 44 43.48 -20.07 -1.49
N LYS A 45 42.95 -19.87 -0.28
CA LYS A 45 41.82 -20.67 0.22
C LYS A 45 40.57 -20.21 -0.53
N GLU A 46 40.53 -20.66 -1.77
CA GLU A 46 39.39 -21.11 -2.53
C GLU A 46 38.11 -21.25 -1.67
N GLU A 47 37.25 -20.23 -1.80
CA GLU A 47 35.89 -20.43 -2.29
C GLU A 47 35.21 -21.73 -1.85
N LYS A 48 34.78 -21.79 -0.59
CA LYS A 48 33.67 -22.65 -0.19
C LYS A 48 32.64 -21.91 0.66
N ASN A 49 32.27 -20.71 0.25
CA ASN A 49 30.93 -20.23 0.53
C ASN A 49 30.04 -20.68 -0.64
N VAL A 50 29.93 -22.01 -0.77
CA VAL A 50 28.98 -22.66 -1.68
C VAL A 50 27.61 -22.26 -1.16
N ILE A 51 27.10 -21.19 -1.76
CA ILE A 51 25.69 -20.92 -2.02
C ILE A 51 24.87 -22.18 -1.70
N GLY A 52 24.33 -22.23 -0.49
CA GLY A 52 23.37 -23.24 -0.07
C GLY A 52 22.04 -23.01 -0.77
N ARG A 53 22.03 -23.03 -2.11
CA ARG A 53 20.81 -23.13 -2.90
C ARG A 53 20.26 -24.52 -2.59
N ARG A 54 19.33 -24.58 -1.62
CA ARG A 54 18.43 -25.72 -1.46
C ARG A 54 17.84 -25.98 -2.83
N PHE A 55 18.22 -27.10 -3.45
CA PHE A 55 17.54 -27.60 -4.64
C PHE A 55 16.15 -28.03 -4.19
N VAL A 56 15.19 -27.11 -4.27
CA VAL A 56 13.78 -27.43 -4.05
C VAL A 56 13.38 -28.33 -5.20
N THR A 57 12.96 -29.54 -4.88
CA THR A 57 12.51 -30.48 -5.90
C THR A 57 11.25 -29.94 -6.56
N ARG A 58 11.03 -30.25 -7.85
CA ARG A 58 9.79 -29.88 -8.56
C ARG A 58 8.54 -30.34 -7.79
N ARG A 59 8.63 -31.46 -7.08
CA ARG A 59 7.57 -31.99 -6.22
C ARG A 59 7.27 -31.07 -5.03
N GLN A 60 8.30 -30.61 -4.31
CA GLN A 60 8.13 -29.68 -3.19
C GLN A 60 7.49 -28.36 -3.64
N LEU A 61 7.94 -27.78 -4.77
CA LEU A 61 7.31 -26.59 -5.33
C LEU A 61 5.83 -26.82 -5.66
N GLN A 62 5.49 -27.98 -6.20
CA GLN A 62 4.10 -28.31 -6.54
C GLN A 62 3.23 -28.48 -5.28
N GLU A 63 3.78 -29.08 -4.22
CA GLU A 63 3.11 -29.23 -2.92
C GLU A 63 2.86 -27.84 -2.28
N GLU A 64 3.84 -26.94 -2.31
CA GLU A 64 3.70 -25.56 -1.83
C GLU A 64 2.63 -24.79 -2.63
N VAL A 65 2.63 -24.90 -3.97
CA VAL A 65 1.61 -24.26 -4.82
C VAL A 65 0.21 -24.80 -4.52
N ASN A 66 0.07 -26.12 -4.34
CA ASN A 66 -1.21 -26.73 -4.01
C ASN A 66 -1.71 -26.29 -2.63
N GLN A 67 -0.81 -26.20 -1.65
CA GLN A 67 -1.12 -25.70 -0.31
C GLN A 67 -1.55 -24.24 -0.36
N ALA A 68 -0.79 -23.37 -1.04
CA ALA A 68 -1.14 -21.97 -1.23
C ALA A 68 -2.52 -21.81 -1.87
N ARG A 69 -2.83 -22.64 -2.89
CA ARG A 69 -4.14 -22.65 -3.54
C ARG A 69 -5.27 -23.07 -2.59
N SER A 70 -5.06 -24.10 -1.77
CA SER A 70 -6.07 -24.52 -0.80
C SER A 70 -6.34 -23.45 0.26
N ILE A 71 -5.30 -22.73 0.68
CA ILE A 71 -5.42 -21.62 1.64
C ILE A 71 -6.19 -20.47 0.99
N ALA A 72 -5.87 -20.12 -0.26
CA ALA A 72 -6.57 -19.06 -0.98
C ALA A 72 -8.08 -19.34 -1.09
N VAL A 73 -8.46 -20.57 -1.45
CA VAL A 73 -9.89 -20.96 -1.52
C VAL A 73 -10.56 -20.88 -0.15
N ALA A 74 -9.89 -21.32 0.91
CA ALA A 74 -10.44 -21.23 2.27
C ALA A 74 -10.63 -19.77 2.72
N LEU A 75 -9.67 -18.89 2.41
CA LEU A 75 -9.77 -17.46 2.70
C LEU A 75 -10.89 -16.78 1.90
N GLU A 76 -11.03 -17.09 0.61
CA GLU A 76 -12.14 -16.59 -0.21
C GLU A 76 -13.50 -16.98 0.37
N GLN A 77 -13.63 -18.22 0.86
CA GLN A 77 -14.86 -18.68 1.53
C GLN A 77 -15.11 -17.92 2.84
N GLN A 78 -14.07 -17.66 3.63
CA GLN A 78 -14.19 -16.87 4.86
C GLN A 78 -14.59 -15.42 4.57
N LEU A 79 -13.98 -14.78 3.57
CA LEU A 79 -14.31 -13.43 3.14
C LEU A 79 -15.76 -13.34 2.62
N ALA A 80 -16.24 -14.35 1.91
CA ALA A 80 -17.62 -14.41 1.43
C ALA A 80 -18.65 -14.43 2.58
N LEU A 81 -18.28 -15.00 3.74
CA LEU A 81 -19.12 -15.07 4.94
C LEU A 81 -18.96 -13.86 5.86
N ALA A 82 -17.89 -13.09 5.72
CA ALA A 82 -17.64 -11.91 6.53
C ALA A 82 -18.74 -10.86 6.31
N ARG A 83 -19.22 -10.29 7.42
CA ARG A 83 -20.20 -9.19 7.44
C ARG A 83 -19.62 -7.89 7.98
N GLU A 84 -18.49 -7.99 8.66
CA GLU A 84 -17.88 -6.92 9.41
C GLU A 84 -16.37 -7.13 9.46
N PHE A 85 -15.62 -6.05 9.27
CA PHE A 85 -14.19 -5.98 9.57
C PHE A 85 -13.93 -4.82 10.52
N ARG A 86 -13.00 -5.01 11.45
CA ARG A 86 -12.62 -4.01 12.44
C ARG A 86 -11.20 -3.54 12.19
N VAL A 87 -11.05 -2.23 12.07
CA VAL A 87 -9.78 -1.54 11.91
C VAL A 87 -9.49 -0.83 13.22
N PRO A 88 -8.44 -1.25 13.97
CA PRO A 88 -8.11 -0.62 15.24
C PRO A 88 -7.59 0.80 15.02
N LEU A 89 -8.02 1.74 15.86
CA LEU A 89 -7.43 3.08 15.86
C LEU A 89 -6.01 3.04 16.46
N PRO A 90 -5.02 3.67 15.80
CA PRO A 90 -3.70 3.80 16.38
C PRO A 90 -3.75 4.67 17.65
N ASN A 91 -2.91 4.35 18.62
CA ASN A 91 -2.61 5.17 19.80
C ASN A 91 -3.79 5.48 20.74
N GLN A 92 -4.90 4.73 20.67
CA GLN A 92 -5.96 4.83 21.67
C GLN A 92 -5.63 4.09 22.97
N VAL A 93 -5.74 4.82 24.08
CA VAL A 93 -5.64 4.25 25.44
C VAL A 93 -7.05 3.82 25.87
N GLY A 94 -7.36 2.53 25.76
CA GLY A 94 -8.63 1.97 26.27
C GLY A 94 -9.44 1.10 25.31
N GLY A 95 -9.03 0.95 24.05
CA GLY A 95 -9.57 -0.10 23.14
C GLY A 95 -11.01 0.09 22.66
N TYR A 96 -11.58 1.30 22.73
CA TYR A 96 -13.00 1.54 22.42
C TYR A 96 -13.30 2.34 21.14
N GLY A 97 -12.31 2.64 20.32
CA GLY A 97 -12.52 3.21 18.99
C GLY A 97 -12.01 2.24 17.93
N GLU A 98 -12.92 1.50 17.32
CA GLU A 98 -12.64 0.68 16.15
C GLU A 98 -13.45 1.24 14.99
N ILE A 99 -12.76 1.56 13.89
CA ILE A 99 -13.46 1.84 12.63
C ILE A 99 -13.94 0.49 12.09
N THR A 100 -15.21 0.43 11.71
CA THR A 100 -15.84 -0.82 11.32
C THR A 100 -16.29 -0.76 9.87
N VAL A 101 -15.91 -1.73 9.06
CA VAL A 101 -16.33 -1.89 7.67
C VAL A 101 -17.44 -2.93 7.61
N GLU A 102 -18.66 -2.49 7.32
CA GLU A 102 -19.85 -3.33 7.39
C GLU A 102 -20.44 -3.62 6.01
N LYS A 103 -20.86 -4.87 5.79
CA LYS A 103 -21.49 -5.29 4.55
C LYS A 103 -22.97 -4.97 4.55
N ASP A 104 -23.47 -4.47 3.42
CA ASP A 104 -24.90 -4.41 3.19
C ASP A 104 -25.49 -5.85 3.05
N PRO A 105 -26.56 -6.21 3.78
CA PRO A 105 -27.11 -7.56 3.71
C PRO A 105 -27.79 -7.91 2.37
N GLY A 106 -28.12 -6.93 1.54
CA GLY A 106 -28.78 -7.11 0.25
C GLY A 106 -27.88 -6.87 -0.97
N LEU A 107 -26.71 -6.27 -0.77
CA LEU A 107 -25.79 -5.85 -1.84
C LEU A 107 -24.36 -6.32 -1.54
N ASN A 108 -23.52 -6.40 -2.57
CA ASN A 108 -22.07 -6.59 -2.38
C ASN A 108 -21.35 -5.25 -2.20
N LEU A 109 -21.91 -4.38 -1.36
CA LEU A 109 -21.38 -3.06 -1.04
C LEU A 109 -21.14 -2.95 0.47
N TRP A 110 -20.19 -2.10 0.82
CA TRP A 110 -19.68 -1.94 2.17
C TRP A 110 -19.70 -0.45 2.56
N ALA A 111 -19.84 -0.21 3.85
CA ALA A 111 -19.80 1.12 4.46
C ALA A 111 -18.70 1.17 5.53
N VAL A 112 -18.02 2.30 5.62
CA VAL A 112 -17.09 2.60 6.72
C VAL A 112 -17.89 3.30 7.82
N THR A 113 -17.88 2.73 9.02
CA THR A 113 -18.72 3.14 10.14
C THR A 113 -17.91 3.32 11.42
N ASP A 114 -18.47 4.06 12.39
CA ASP A 114 -17.85 4.30 13.70
C ASP A 114 -17.98 3.13 14.68
N GLY A 115 -18.50 1.97 14.24
CA GLY A 115 -18.67 0.77 15.06
C GLY A 115 -19.70 0.90 16.19
N ALA A 116 -20.43 2.03 16.26
CA ALA A 116 -21.39 2.26 17.33
C ALA A 116 -22.61 1.34 17.20
N PHE A 117 -23.06 0.78 18.33
CA PHE A 117 -24.25 -0.07 18.36
C PHE A 117 -25.54 0.72 18.08
N SER A 118 -25.59 1.99 18.49
CA SER A 118 -26.73 2.89 18.33
C SER A 118 -26.29 4.25 17.81
N GLY A 119 -27.14 4.89 17.01
CA GLY A 119 -26.79 6.19 16.41
C GLY A 119 -25.63 6.08 15.42
N LYS A 120 -25.45 4.89 14.82
CA LYS A 120 -24.32 4.56 13.94
C LYS A 120 -24.12 5.61 12.86
N ARG A 121 -22.86 6.01 12.68
CA ARG A 121 -22.45 6.98 11.67
C ARG A 121 -21.63 6.29 10.59
N ALA A 122 -21.80 6.74 9.36
CA ALA A 122 -20.96 6.34 8.24
C ALA A 122 -20.07 7.50 7.82
N TRP A 123 -18.86 7.17 7.37
CA TRP A 123 -17.94 8.13 6.80
C TRP A 123 -18.32 8.37 5.33
N VAL A 124 -18.85 9.56 5.04
CA VAL A 124 -19.32 9.94 3.70
C VAL A 124 -18.82 11.34 3.39
N ASP A 125 -18.20 11.50 2.22
CA ASP A 125 -17.63 12.77 1.73
C ASP A 125 -16.64 13.43 2.71
N GLY A 126 -15.90 12.63 3.48
CA GLY A 126 -14.90 13.12 4.43
C GLY A 126 -15.43 13.48 5.82
N PHE A 127 -16.68 13.13 6.15
CA PHE A 127 -17.28 13.42 7.45
C PHE A 127 -18.13 12.26 7.99
N TRP A 128 -18.25 12.18 9.31
CA TRP A 128 -19.19 11.29 9.98
C TRP A 128 -20.62 11.81 9.86
N GLN A 129 -21.50 11.00 9.26
CA GLN A 129 -22.92 11.34 9.12
C GLN A 129 -23.79 10.19 9.64
N HIS A 130 -24.88 10.49 10.34
CA HIS A 130 -25.76 9.45 10.87
C HIS A 130 -26.43 8.66 9.76
N LEU A 131 -26.41 7.34 9.87
CA LEU A 131 -27.03 6.44 8.88
C LEU A 131 -28.53 6.68 8.71
N THR A 132 -29.20 7.15 9.76
CA THR A 132 -30.64 7.51 9.73
C THR A 132 -30.92 8.70 8.83
N ASP A 133 -29.95 9.58 8.66
CA ASP A 133 -30.14 10.88 8.00
C ASP A 133 -29.80 10.77 6.51
N ILE A 134 -28.70 10.09 6.18
CA ILE A 134 -28.26 9.89 4.80
C ILE A 134 -28.88 8.67 4.11
N GLY A 135 -29.35 7.71 4.90
CA GLY A 135 -29.89 6.43 4.41
C GLY A 135 -28.83 5.46 3.90
N ARG A 136 -29.25 4.21 3.67
CA ARG A 136 -28.34 3.10 3.29
C ARG A 136 -27.68 3.33 1.93
N THR A 137 -28.39 3.82 0.93
CA THR A 137 -27.84 3.97 -0.42
C THR A 137 -26.66 4.94 -0.47
N ALA A 138 -26.67 5.98 0.37
CA ALA A 138 -25.57 6.93 0.46
C ALA A 138 -24.37 6.38 1.27
N ALA A 139 -24.63 5.52 2.25
CA ALA A 139 -23.59 4.96 3.12
C ALA A 139 -22.86 3.75 2.52
N TYR A 140 -23.58 2.87 1.82
CA TYR A 140 -23.04 1.62 1.27
C TYR A 140 -22.75 1.78 -0.22
N THR A 141 -21.61 2.38 -0.53
CA THR A 141 -21.21 2.75 -1.90
C THR A 141 -19.94 2.04 -2.37
N HIS A 142 -19.16 1.47 -1.44
CA HIS A 142 -17.82 0.99 -1.73
C HIS A 142 -17.77 -0.54 -1.91
N PRO A 143 -16.97 -1.07 -2.84
CA PRO A 143 -16.52 -2.46 -2.77
C PRO A 143 -15.64 -2.68 -1.54
N LEU A 144 -15.43 -3.95 -1.14
CA LEU A 144 -14.72 -4.29 0.10
C LEU A 144 -13.32 -3.69 0.18
N ASP A 145 -12.52 -3.83 -0.88
CA ASP A 145 -11.12 -3.39 -0.87
C ASP A 145 -11.00 -1.87 -0.68
N GLU A 146 -11.84 -1.10 -1.36
CA GLU A 146 -11.91 0.36 -1.21
C GLU A 146 -12.39 0.76 0.19
N ALA A 147 -13.39 0.04 0.73
CA ALA A 147 -13.91 0.33 2.06
C ALA A 147 -12.85 0.05 3.15
N LEU A 148 -12.05 -1.01 3.00
CA LEU A 148 -10.95 -1.31 3.90
C LEU A 148 -9.85 -0.25 3.82
N GLU A 149 -9.46 0.14 2.60
CA GLU A 149 -8.47 1.21 2.41
C GLU A 149 -8.95 2.52 3.05
N LEU A 150 -10.20 2.91 2.80
CA LEU A 150 -10.80 4.09 3.41
C LEU A 150 -10.85 3.99 4.94
N ALA A 151 -11.20 2.83 5.49
CA ALA A 151 -11.23 2.63 6.93
C ALA A 151 -9.84 2.79 7.58
N TYR A 152 -8.77 2.33 6.93
CA TYR A 152 -7.40 2.60 7.41
C TYR A 152 -7.07 4.09 7.36
N GLN A 153 -7.41 4.79 6.29
CA GLN A 153 -7.17 6.22 6.19
C GLN A 153 -7.94 7.02 7.24
N VAL A 154 -9.21 6.67 7.46
CA VAL A 154 -10.04 7.26 8.52
C VAL A 154 -9.45 6.93 9.89
N ALA A 155 -8.96 5.72 10.10
CA ALA A 155 -8.36 5.33 11.37
C ALA A 155 -7.09 6.15 11.70
N GLU A 156 -6.21 6.34 10.72
CA GLU A 156 -5.03 7.19 10.86
C GLU A 156 -5.41 8.65 11.12
N PHE A 157 -6.43 9.16 10.41
CA PHE A 157 -6.93 10.53 10.60
C PHE A 157 -7.48 10.74 12.02
N GLU A 158 -8.40 9.88 12.46
CA GLU A 158 -9.00 9.95 13.80
C GLU A 158 -7.95 9.77 14.91
N GLY A 159 -6.98 8.88 14.70
CA GLY A 159 -5.85 8.72 15.62
C GLY A 159 -5.03 10.01 15.76
N ALA A 160 -4.70 10.66 14.64
CA ALA A 160 -3.96 11.92 14.65
C ALA A 160 -4.74 13.09 15.27
N VAL A 161 -6.06 13.15 15.05
CA VAL A 161 -6.95 14.12 15.68
C VAL A 161 -6.94 13.92 17.20
N TYR A 162 -7.16 12.69 17.66
CA TYR A 162 -7.16 12.35 19.08
C TYR A 162 -5.84 12.70 19.77
N GLU A 163 -4.69 12.36 19.17
CA GLU A 163 -3.38 12.73 19.71
C GLU A 163 -3.23 14.25 19.88
N THR A 164 -3.73 15.01 18.92
CA THR A 164 -3.67 16.47 18.94
C THR A 164 -4.52 17.03 20.08
N GLU A 165 -5.74 16.51 20.26
CA GLU A 165 -6.64 16.89 21.35
C GLU A 165 -6.03 16.60 22.72
N VAL A 166 -5.48 15.39 22.90
CA VAL A 166 -4.79 15.00 24.15
C VAL A 166 -3.60 15.94 24.42
N ARG A 167 -2.79 16.25 23.41
CA ARG A 167 -1.64 17.15 23.56
C ARG A 167 -2.07 18.58 23.95
N VAL A 168 -3.15 19.09 23.38
CA VAL A 168 -3.69 20.42 23.74
C VAL A 168 -4.23 20.41 25.15
N GLY A 169 -4.97 19.37 25.55
CA GLY A 169 -5.53 19.23 26.91
C GLY A 169 -4.48 19.04 28.00
N GLN A 170 -3.28 18.55 27.65
CA GLN A 170 -2.16 18.33 28.58
C GLN A 170 -1.18 19.51 28.69
N ARG A 171 -1.45 20.67 28.08
CA ARG A 171 -0.58 21.85 28.25
C ARG A 171 -0.51 22.26 29.74
N PRO A 172 0.66 22.20 30.40
CA PRO A 172 0.79 22.51 31.83
C PRO A 172 0.74 24.00 32.20
N ASP A 173 0.56 24.91 31.23
CA ASP A 173 0.84 26.34 31.41
C ASP A 173 -0.41 27.22 31.20
N ALA A 174 -1.52 26.86 31.86
CA ALA A 174 -2.74 27.67 31.92
C ALA A 174 -3.04 28.17 33.35
N ASP A 175 -2.00 28.40 34.16
CA ASP A 175 -2.02 29.19 35.39
C ASP A 175 -0.83 30.17 35.42
#